data_AF-A0A368H451-F1
#
_entry.id   AF-A0A368H451-F1
#
_cell.length_a   1.000
_cell.length_b   1.000
_cell.length_c   1.000
_cell.angle_alpha   90.00
_cell.angle_beta   90.00
_cell.angle_gamma   90.00
#
_symmetry.space_group_name_H-M   'P 1'
#
loop_
_entity.id
_entity.type
_entity.pdbx_description
1 polymer ?
#
loop_
_entity_poly.entity_id
_entity_poly.type
_entity_poly.pdbx_seq_one_letter_code
_entity_poly.pdbx_strand_id
1 'polypeptide(L)' 'MRFSDICGVFTDASGEYEEPQPVVVSRNTQEDRNPFGSTFCYGTDQIVVEVMDNGHIAAVTLFE' A
#
# COMPACT_ATOMS: atom_id res chain seq x y z
N MET A 1 11.15 0.43 7.38
CA MET A 1 11.09 0.54 5.91
C MET A 1 10.00 1.52 5.57
N ARG A 2 10.27 2.51 4.71
CA ARG A 2 9.29 3.52 4.30
C ARG A 2 8.76 3.22 2.90
N PHE A 3 7.52 3.63 2.64
CA PHE A 3 6.94 3.51 1.31
C PHE A 3 7.76 4.24 0.23
N SER A 4 8.39 5.37 0.57
CA SER A 4 9.30 6.11 -0.31
C SER A 4 10.47 5.29 -0.85
N ASP A 5 10.86 4.23 -0.13
CA ASP A 5 11.98 3.36 -0.52
C ASP A 5 11.60 2.42 -1.68
N ILE A 6 10.30 2.22 -1.92
CA ILE A 6 9.76 1.25 -2.90
C ILE A 6 8.71 1.84 -3.85
N CYS A 7 8.36 3.12 -3.74
CA CYS A 7 7.27 3.72 -4.52
C CYS A 7 7.49 3.64 -6.04
N GLY A 8 8.75 3.60 -6.50
CA GLY A 8 9.11 3.43 -7.90
C GLY A 8 8.77 2.05 -8.50
N VAL A 9 8.34 1.08 -7.70
CA VAL A 9 7.85 -0.22 -8.20
C VAL A 9 6.39 -0.12 -8.69
N PHE A 10 5.67 0.91 -8.27
CA PHE A 10 4.25 1.12 -8.59
C PHE A 10 4.04 2.04 -9.80
N THR A 11 5.10 2.37 -10.54
CA THR A 11 5.01 3.10 -11.82
C THR A 11 4.60 2.15 -12.94
N ASP A 12 3.87 2.67 -13.92
CA ASP A 12 3.44 1.88 -15.06
C ASP A 12 4.63 1.45 -15.96
N ALA A 13 4.36 0.56 -16.93
CA ALA A 13 5.36 0.12 -17.90
C ALA A 13 5.80 1.20 -18.90
N SER A 14 5.10 2.34 -18.94
CA SER A 14 5.48 3.47 -19.80
C SER A 14 6.64 4.27 -19.21
N GLY A 15 6.93 4.08 -17.92
CA GLY A 15 7.95 4.83 -17.20
C GLY A 15 7.53 6.28 -16.93
N GLU A 16 6.28 6.64 -17.23
CA GLU A 16 5.69 7.90 -16.81
C GLU A 16 5.30 7.82 -15.34
N TYR A 17 5.62 8.86 -14.59
CA TYR A 17 5.34 8.95 -13.17
C TYR A 17 3.87 9.34 -12.99
N GLU A 18 2.95 8.38 -13.06
CA GLU A 18 1.61 8.58 -12.49
C GLU A 18 1.71 8.48 -10.97
N GLU A 19 1.29 9.53 -10.28
CA GLU A 19 1.25 9.54 -8.83
C GLU A 19 0.25 8.46 -8.36
N PRO A 20 0.71 7.41 -7.64
CA PRO A 20 -0.15 6.29 -7.30
C PRO A 20 -1.35 6.81 -6.49
N GLN A 21 -2.57 6.54 -6.93
CA GLN A 21 -3.78 6.94 -6.22
C GLN A 21 -4.15 5.85 -5.20
N PRO A 22 -3.83 6.00 -3.91
CA PRO A 22 -4.10 4.95 -2.95
C PRO A 22 -5.60 4.84 -2.66
N VAL A 23 -6.04 3.61 -2.40
CA VAL A 23 -7.35 3.39 -1.78
C VAL A 23 -7.17 3.43 -0.26
N VAL A 24 -8.02 4.20 0.43
CA VAL A 24 -8.04 4.21 1.89
C VAL A 24 -8.88 3.03 2.38
N VAL A 25 -8.27 2.16 3.18
CA VAL A 25 -8.93 0.98 3.74
C VAL A 25 -9.02 1.10 5.26
N SER A 26 -10.22 0.89 5.78
CA SER A 26 -10.52 0.82 7.21
C SER A 26 -11.09 -0.56 7.53
N ARG A 27 -10.24 -1.49 7.99
CA ARG A 27 -10.67 -2.82 8.44
C ARG A 27 -11.25 -2.73 9.85
N ASN A 28 -12.56 -2.53 9.95
CA ASN A 28 -13.27 -2.39 11.23
C ASN A 28 -13.80 -3.73 11.78
N THR A 29 -13.22 -4.86 11.36
CA THR A 29 -13.57 -6.20 11.84
C THR A 29 -12.69 -6.58 13.04
N GLN A 30 -13.23 -7.32 14.00
CA GLN A 30 -12.53 -7.66 15.25
C GLN A 30 -11.32 -8.60 15.06
N GLU A 31 -11.29 -9.40 14.00
CA GLU A 31 -10.31 -10.47 13.83
C GLU A 31 -9.09 -10.07 12.97
N ASP A 32 -9.25 -9.12 12.04
CA ASP A 32 -8.20 -8.65 11.10
C ASP A 32 -8.03 -7.14 11.17
N ARG A 33 -8.13 -6.57 12.38
CA ARG A 33 -7.95 -5.14 12.58
C ARG A 33 -6.49 -4.80 12.32
N ASN A 34 -6.24 -3.95 11.33
CA ASN A 34 -4.95 -3.27 11.22
C ASN A 34 -4.71 -2.49 12.53
N PRO A 35 -3.68 -2.85 13.35
CA PRO A 35 -3.48 -2.25 14.66
C PRO A 35 -3.11 -0.76 14.57
N PHE A 36 -2.80 -0.27 13.37
CA PHE A 36 -2.37 1.09 13.09
C PHE A 36 -3.50 2.02 12.62
N GLY A 37 -4.74 1.53 12.53
CA GLY A 37 -5.89 2.32 12.06
C GLY A 37 -6.07 2.26 10.55
N SER A 38 -6.55 3.35 9.95
CA SER A 38 -6.73 3.46 8.50
C SER A 38 -5.39 3.53 7.78
N THR A 39 -5.27 2.81 6.67
CA THR A 39 -4.06 2.78 5.85
C THR A 39 -4.36 3.05 4.38
N PHE A 40 -3.33 3.47 3.66
CA PHE A 40 -3.32 3.68 2.23
C PHE A 40 -2.84 2.41 1.52
N CYS A 41 -3.63 1.89 0.59
CA CYS A 41 -3.30 0.69 -0.17
C CYS A 41 -2.81 1.05 -1.57
N TYR A 42 -1.63 0.55 -1.92
CA TYR A 42 -1.02 0.66 -3.25
C TYR A 42 -0.93 -0.73 -3.87
N GLY A 43 -1.42 -0.91 -5.08
CA GLY A 43 -1.51 -2.21 -5.73
C GLY A 43 -0.80 -2.26 -7.08
N THR A 44 -0.28 -3.44 -7.40
CA THR A 44 0.12 -3.90 -8.73
C THR A 44 -0.61 -5.22 -9.00
N ASP A 45 -0.38 -5.84 -10.16
CA ASP A 45 -0.96 -7.15 -10.48
C ASP A 45 -0.57 -8.26 -9.50
N GLN A 46 0.60 -8.15 -8.84
CA GLN A 46 1.16 -9.22 -8.01
C GLN A 46 1.31 -8.85 -6.54
N ILE A 47 1.21 -7.57 -6.19
CA ILE A 47 1.52 -7.07 -4.84
C ILE A 47 0.56 -5.96 -4.44
N VAL A 48 0.07 -6.01 -3.20
CA VAL A 48 -0.57 -4.88 -2.52
C VAL A 48 0.23 -4.51 -1.28
N VAL A 49 0.46 -3.21 -1.07
CA VAL A 49 1.17 -2.64 0.08
C VAL A 49 0.26 -1.70 0.84
N GLU A 50 0.12 -1.94 2.14
CA GLU A 50 -0.59 -1.05 3.07
C GLU A 50 0.39 -0.12 3.79
N VAL A 51 0.13 1.18 3.74
CA VAL A 51 1.00 2.23 4.28
C VAL A 51 0.24 3.06 5.31
N MET A 52 0.86 3.29 6.46
CA MET A 52 0.35 4.17 7.51
C MET A 52 0.46 5.65 7.12
N ASP A 53 -0.27 6.51 7.83
CA ASP A 53 -0.18 7.98 7.70
C ASP A 53 1.24 8.55 7.87
N ASN A 54 2.07 7.88 8.68
CA ASN A 54 3.47 8.23 8.93
C ASN A 54 4.47 7.65 7.90
N GLY A 55 3.97 7.01 6.84
CA GLY A 55 4.76 6.46 5.74
C GLY A 55 5.45 5.11 6.01
N HIS A 56 5.20 4.49 7.18
CA HIS A 56 5.67 3.13 7.46
C HIS A 56 4.73 2.11 6.81
N ILE A 57 5.30 0.98 6.39
CA ILE A 57 4.55 -0.13 5.82
C ILE A 57 3.90 -0.92 6.96
N ALA A 58 2.58 -1.08 6.89
CA ALA A 58 1.79 -1.88 7.84
C ALA A 58 1.72 -3.36 7.42
N ALA A 59 1.54 -3.62 6.12
CA ALA A 59 1.41 -4.96 5.57
C ALA A 59 1.80 -5.01 4.08
N VAL A 60 2.17 -6.20 3.62
CA VAL A 60 2.40 -6.52 2.20
C VAL A 60 1.69 -7.83 1.90
N THR A 61 0.86 -7.83 0.87
CA THR A 61 0.14 -9.00 0.36
C THR A 61 0.68 -9.34 -1.02
N LEU A 62 1.06 -10.60 -1.22
CA LEU A 62 1.52 -11.13 -2.50
C LEU A 62 0.41 -12.01 -3.07
N PHE A 63 0.16 -11.87 -4.37
CA PHE A 63 -0.77 -12.71 -5.12
C PHE A 63 0.04 -13.64 -6.03
N GLU A 64 -0.43 -14.89 -6.15
CA GLU A 64 0.07 -15.85 -7.16
C GLU A 64 -0.71 -15.73 -8.46
#